data_AF-A0A8S3E1R2-F1
#
_entry.id   AF-A0A8S3E1R2-F1
#
_cell.length_a   1.000
_cell.length_b   1.000
_cell.length_c   1.000
_cell.angle_alpha   90.00
_cell.angle_beta   90.00
_cell.angle_gamma   90.00
#
_symmetry.space_group_name_H-M   'P 1'
#
loop_
_entity.id
_entity.type
_entity.pdbx_description
1 polymer ?
#
loop_
_entity_poly.entity_id
_entity_poly.type
_entity_poly.pdbx_seq_one_letter_code
_entity_poly.pdbx_strand_id
1 'polypeptide(L)'
;MKAIVGLSNTGPFLLVSDDGNDIATVKLANLTRSRIVLTPIHLDFIREKINQSGHAQEVFKALIKSIYTYQPDNSFNYCWPARDAALLYAITRDINYVHIAYSALNANRINYTIYDQSAVKLRFSLSTMARAQAFDWAYDAFTMQQRQKLINDFQYAASIFTSYSDDHSRNSNDKASNWIGIVKSSELILHLTLYGEEGYPNDQAERRILFLLHELKLHLEHSYGPSGYMQEGLSYLAYTLPILGPAVYLAKSMGISILDDAWFRPDWHNLAVHIISLRSHRNSLQFGVSDSTYSYNGFLPFIFNSTNDRNIKAALKWFYDRTMGINSTSPAYDGKDKSAALLYYPYEIVAQHPSVAFPRSTLMISDNVDGFYGFRNRFRDQNDVL
;
A
#
# COMPACT_ATOMS: atom_id res chain seq x y z
N MET A 1 19.32 -14.45 -13.50
CA MET A 1 19.20 -13.00 -13.74
C MET A 1 20.55 -12.35 -13.52
N LYS A 2 20.99 -11.43 -14.41
CA LYS A 2 22.26 -10.69 -14.26
C LYS A 2 21.95 -9.21 -14.08
N ALA A 3 22.36 -8.64 -12.96
CA ALA A 3 22.30 -7.18 -12.77
C ALA A 3 23.57 -6.55 -13.35
N ILE A 4 23.42 -5.63 -14.30
CA ILE A 4 24.53 -4.80 -14.78
C ILE A 4 24.41 -3.46 -14.06
N VAL A 5 25.31 -3.24 -13.12
CA VAL A 5 25.39 -1.99 -12.35
C VAL A 5 26.17 -0.98 -13.19
N GLY A 6 25.58 0.18 -13.47
CA GLY A 6 26.31 1.31 -14.05
C GLY A 6 27.46 1.73 -13.13
N LEU A 7 28.63 2.00 -13.69
CA LEU A 7 29.91 2.25 -12.99
C LEU A 7 29.95 3.57 -12.17
N SER A 8 28.81 4.15 -11.79
CA SER A 8 28.73 5.39 -11.01
C SER A 8 27.59 5.33 -10.01
N ASN A 9 27.82 5.79 -8.78
CA ASN A 9 26.88 5.81 -7.63
C ASN A 9 25.54 6.57 -7.86
N THR A 10 25.29 7.09 -9.06
CA THR A 10 24.08 7.83 -9.45
C THR A 10 23.56 7.45 -10.85
N GLY A 11 24.15 6.44 -11.48
CA GLY A 11 23.77 5.98 -12.82
C GLY A 11 22.52 5.10 -12.79
N PRO A 12 21.80 4.97 -13.92
CA PRO A 12 20.76 3.97 -14.05
C PRO A 12 21.34 2.56 -13.91
N PHE A 13 20.64 1.69 -13.20
CA PHE A 13 20.91 0.25 -13.11
C PHE A 13 20.12 -0.47 -14.20
N LEU A 14 20.74 -1.47 -14.83
CA LEU A 14 20.09 -2.28 -15.86
C LEU A 14 19.83 -3.68 -15.32
N LEU A 15 18.57 -4.08 -15.29
CA LEU A 15 18.15 -5.44 -15.05
C LEU A 15 18.17 -6.19 -16.38
N VAL A 16 18.99 -7.24 -16.46
CA VAL A 16 19.07 -8.09 -17.65
C VAL A 16 18.62 -9.50 -17.31
N SER A 17 17.78 -10.07 -18.15
CA SER A 17 17.37 -11.47 -18.07
C SER A 17 18.55 -12.40 -18.34
N ASP A 18 18.36 -13.70 -18.06
CA ASP A 18 19.42 -14.69 -18.29
C ASP A 18 19.80 -14.85 -19.77
N ASP A 19 18.88 -14.53 -20.68
CA ASP A 19 19.08 -14.49 -22.13
C ASP A 19 19.61 -13.16 -22.66
N GLY A 20 19.92 -12.18 -21.79
CA GLY A 20 20.56 -10.94 -22.18
C GLY A 20 19.61 -9.80 -22.59
N ASN A 21 18.29 -9.97 -22.42
CA ASN A 21 17.31 -8.92 -22.70
C ASN A 21 17.20 -7.94 -21.52
N ASP A 22 17.05 -6.66 -21.85
CA ASP A 22 16.76 -5.62 -20.86
C ASP A 22 15.36 -5.86 -20.26
N ILE A 23 15.31 -6.26 -19.00
CA ILE A 23 14.05 -6.41 -18.25
C ILE A 23 13.59 -5.03 -17.75
N ALA A 24 14.52 -4.20 -17.28
CA ALA A 24 14.21 -2.87 -16.77
C ALA A 24 15.45 -1.98 -16.63
N THR A 25 15.27 -0.69 -16.85
CA THR A 25 16.23 0.34 -16.42
C THR A 25 15.68 1.04 -15.18
N VAL A 26 16.44 1.01 -14.08
CA VAL A 26 16.09 1.65 -12.82
C VAL A 26 16.98 2.86 -12.65
N LYS A 27 16.42 4.07 -12.65
CA LYS A 27 17.17 5.26 -12.26
C LYS A 27 16.66 5.70 -10.90
N LEU A 28 17.42 5.42 -9.85
CA LEU A 28 17.10 5.93 -8.51
C LEU A 28 17.28 7.45 -8.52
N ALA A 29 16.16 8.16 -8.51
CA ALA A 29 16.10 9.62 -8.43
C ALA A 29 15.48 10.05 -7.09
N ASN A 30 15.59 11.33 -6.76
CA ASN A 30 14.95 11.94 -5.59
C ASN A 30 15.28 11.28 -4.24
N LEU A 31 16.55 11.36 -3.83
CA LEU A 31 16.99 10.90 -2.51
C LEU A 31 16.54 11.82 -1.35
N THR A 32 15.80 12.89 -1.63
CA THR A 32 15.25 13.80 -0.63
C THR A 32 14.13 13.14 0.17
N ARG A 33 14.18 13.25 1.50
CA ARG A 33 13.10 12.81 2.40
C ARG A 33 12.04 13.90 2.54
N SER A 34 10.78 13.56 2.78
CA SER A 34 10.16 12.23 2.78
C SER A 34 9.99 11.69 1.34
N ARG A 35 10.18 10.38 1.13
CA ARG A 35 10.16 9.73 -0.20
C ARG A 35 8.88 8.97 -0.48
N ILE A 36 8.22 8.46 0.56
CA ILE A 36 6.97 7.72 0.47
C ILE A 36 5.84 8.73 0.40
N VAL A 37 5.46 9.12 -0.82
CA VAL A 37 4.25 9.90 -1.16
C VAL A 37 4.25 11.35 -0.66
N LEU A 38 5.01 11.71 0.37
CA LEU A 38 4.97 13.02 1.04
C LEU A 38 6.08 13.97 0.55
N THR A 39 5.96 14.47 -0.68
CA THR A 39 6.76 15.62 -1.10
C THR A 39 6.33 16.88 -0.33
N PRO A 40 7.17 17.92 -0.22
CA PRO A 40 6.77 19.18 0.41
C PRO A 40 5.50 19.79 -0.22
N ILE A 41 5.40 19.76 -1.56
CA ILE A 41 4.23 20.23 -2.30
C ILE A 41 2.98 19.43 -1.91
N HIS A 42 3.09 18.11 -1.80
CA HIS A 42 1.96 17.28 -1.40
C HIS A 42 1.55 17.54 0.05
N LEU A 43 2.50 17.75 0.97
CA LEU A 43 2.19 18.09 2.36
C LEU A 43 1.48 19.44 2.47
N ASP A 44 1.91 20.45 1.72
CA ASP A 44 1.24 21.76 1.71
C ASP A 44 -0.18 21.65 1.18
N PHE A 45 -0.37 20.88 0.11
CA PHE A 45 -1.70 20.56 -0.41
C PHE A 45 -2.59 19.87 0.63
N ILE A 46 -2.09 18.85 1.34
CA ILE A 46 -2.85 18.16 2.39
C ILE A 46 -3.20 19.11 3.54
N ARG A 47 -2.27 19.97 3.97
CA ARG A 47 -2.52 21.00 5.00
C ARG A 47 -3.64 21.95 4.57
N GLU A 48 -3.63 22.40 3.31
CA GLU A 48 -4.70 23.22 2.76
C GLU A 48 -6.06 22.50 2.84
N LYS A 49 -6.13 21.24 2.39
CA LYS A 49 -7.39 20.48 2.38
C LYS A 49 -7.90 20.16 3.79
N ILE A 50 -7.04 19.97 4.79
CA ILE A 50 -7.44 19.72 6.18
C ILE A 50 -8.10 20.97 6.82
N ASN A 51 -7.69 22.16 6.38
CA ASN A 51 -8.28 23.42 6.83
C ASN A 51 -9.63 23.73 6.17
N GLN A 52 -10.04 22.95 5.16
CA GLN A 52 -11.34 23.04 4.51
C GLN A 52 -12.30 21.99 5.10
N SER A 53 -13.58 22.33 5.23
CA SER A 53 -14.58 21.33 5.62
C SER A 53 -14.71 20.26 4.53
N GLY A 54 -14.71 18.99 4.94
CA GLY A 54 -14.85 17.86 4.01
C GLY A 54 -13.99 16.66 4.39
N HIS A 55 -13.70 15.82 3.40
CA HIS A 55 -13.05 14.52 3.58
C HIS A 55 -11.71 14.60 4.31
N ALA A 56 -10.80 15.49 3.89
CA ALA A 56 -9.47 15.58 4.50
C ALA A 56 -9.55 15.90 6.00
N GLN A 57 -10.39 16.87 6.38
CA GLN A 57 -10.56 17.27 7.77
C GLN A 57 -11.13 16.13 8.62
N GLU A 58 -12.13 15.41 8.12
CA GLU A 58 -12.76 14.30 8.85
C GLU A 58 -11.82 13.10 9.01
N VAL A 59 -11.07 12.74 7.96
CA VAL A 59 -10.04 11.70 8.02
C VAL A 59 -8.94 12.08 9.00
N PHE A 60 -8.49 13.34 8.97
CA PHE A 60 -7.45 13.85 9.87
C PHE A 60 -7.89 13.80 11.34
N LYS A 61 -9.12 14.22 11.67
CA LYS A 61 -9.70 14.05 13.01
C LYS A 61 -9.77 12.58 13.41
N ALA A 62 -10.19 11.70 12.50
CA ALA A 62 -10.27 10.27 12.75
C ALA A 62 -8.89 9.63 12.98
N LEU A 63 -7.85 10.09 12.28
CA LEU A 63 -6.46 9.68 12.43
C LEU A 63 -5.92 10.05 13.82
N ILE A 64 -6.11 11.33 14.23
CA ILE A 64 -5.77 11.81 15.58
C ILE A 64 -6.46 10.96 16.64
N LYS A 65 -7.78 10.77 16.52
CA LYS A 65 -8.55 9.95 17.47
C LYS A 65 -7.98 8.53 17.55
N SER A 66 -7.68 7.90 16.40
CA SER A 66 -7.20 6.52 16.40
C SER A 66 -5.91 6.33 17.17
N ILE A 67 -4.96 7.27 17.11
CA ILE A 67 -3.68 7.16 17.84
C ILE A 67 -3.90 7.19 19.36
N TYR A 68 -4.81 8.04 19.86
CA TYR A 68 -5.09 8.14 21.30
C TYR A 68 -5.99 7.03 21.84
N THR A 69 -6.87 6.47 21.01
CA THR A 69 -7.72 5.34 21.40
C THR A 69 -7.06 3.98 21.14
N TYR A 70 -5.86 3.98 20.56
CA TYR A 70 -5.21 2.76 20.14
C TYR A 70 -4.85 1.90 21.35
N GLN A 71 -5.50 0.75 21.45
CA GLN A 71 -5.20 -0.30 22.42
C GLN A 71 -4.61 -1.47 21.64
N PRO A 72 -3.29 -1.71 21.72
CA PRO A 72 -2.67 -2.84 21.07
C PRO A 72 -3.18 -4.13 21.72
N ASP A 73 -3.91 -4.92 20.94
CA ASP A 73 -4.26 -6.31 21.23
C ASP A 73 -3.03 -7.24 21.22
N ASN A 74 -1.92 -6.83 20.59
CA ASN A 74 -0.60 -7.48 20.61
C ASN A 74 0.52 -6.52 20.18
N SER A 75 1.77 -6.97 20.31
CA SER A 75 2.98 -6.22 19.93
C SER A 75 3.07 -5.87 18.44
N PHE A 76 2.42 -6.63 17.54
CA PHE A 76 2.47 -6.41 16.09
C PHE A 76 1.70 -5.17 15.66
N ASN A 77 0.56 -4.89 16.28
CA ASN A 77 -0.30 -3.80 15.85
C ASN A 77 0.26 -2.41 16.21
N TYR A 78 1.28 -2.30 17.10
CA TYR A 78 1.96 -1.02 17.42
C TYR A 78 2.60 -0.33 16.20
N CYS A 79 2.73 -1.00 15.06
CA CYS A 79 3.27 -0.41 13.84
C CYS A 79 2.34 0.65 13.23
N TRP A 80 1.02 0.51 13.34
CA TRP A 80 0.06 1.48 12.78
C TRP A 80 0.11 2.83 13.51
N PRO A 81 0.09 2.90 14.85
CA PRO A 81 0.31 4.17 15.56
C PRO A 81 1.65 4.82 15.24
N ALA A 82 2.72 4.04 15.05
CA ALA A 82 4.02 4.60 14.71
C ALA A 82 3.96 5.36 13.38
N ARG A 83 3.39 4.73 12.36
CA ARG A 83 3.19 5.30 11.03
C ARG A 83 2.26 6.50 11.08
N ASP A 84 1.10 6.36 11.71
CA ASP A 84 0.07 7.39 11.75
C ASP A 84 0.56 8.62 12.52
N ALA A 85 1.30 8.44 13.61
CA ALA A 85 1.94 9.53 14.34
C ALA A 85 3.03 10.21 13.50
N ALA A 86 3.86 9.46 12.78
CA ALA A 86 4.84 10.05 11.88
C ALA A 86 4.19 10.89 10.76
N LEU A 87 3.05 10.45 10.23
CA LEU A 87 2.27 11.24 9.27
C LEU A 87 1.73 12.53 9.91
N LEU A 88 1.17 12.44 11.12
CA LEU A 88 0.70 13.60 11.83
C LEU A 88 1.82 14.60 12.08
N TYR A 89 3.02 14.14 12.47
CA TYR A 89 4.19 14.99 12.56
C TYR A 89 4.53 15.64 11.21
N ALA A 90 4.56 14.88 10.11
CA ALA A 90 4.86 15.44 8.80
C ALA A 90 3.87 16.56 8.41
N ILE A 91 2.60 16.43 8.79
CA ILE A 91 1.55 17.41 8.54
C ILE A 91 1.65 18.61 9.49
N THR A 92 1.73 18.39 10.81
CA THR A 92 1.57 19.44 11.83
C THR A 92 2.88 20.04 12.32
N ARG A 93 4.00 19.32 12.14
CA ARG A 93 5.30 19.58 12.77
C ARG A 93 5.29 19.56 14.30
N ASP A 94 4.26 18.99 14.92
CA ASP A 94 4.20 18.81 16.38
C ASP A 94 5.10 17.64 16.81
N ILE A 95 6.15 17.97 17.58
CA ILE A 95 7.15 17.03 18.07
C ILE A 95 6.57 15.93 18.98
N ASN A 96 5.41 16.18 19.60
CA ASN A 96 4.73 15.16 20.40
C ASN A 96 4.44 13.90 19.58
N TYR A 97 4.08 14.06 18.31
CA TYR A 97 3.85 12.93 17.42
C TYR A 97 5.14 12.17 17.07
N VAL A 98 6.30 12.81 17.07
CA VAL A 98 7.60 12.14 16.89
C VAL A 98 7.93 11.28 18.09
N HIS A 99 7.63 11.76 19.31
CA HIS A 99 7.79 10.97 20.52
C HIS A 99 6.88 9.73 20.52
N ILE A 100 5.61 9.88 20.10
CA ILE A 100 4.68 8.76 19.94
C ILE A 100 5.21 7.78 18.88
N ALA A 101 5.64 8.27 17.72
CA ALA A 101 6.17 7.45 16.64
C ALA A 101 7.41 6.65 17.10
N TYR A 102 8.40 7.31 17.70
CA TYR A 102 9.61 6.67 18.18
C TYR A 102 9.32 5.65 19.30
N SER A 103 8.43 5.98 20.23
CA SER A 103 8.04 5.06 21.30
C SER A 103 7.40 3.79 20.73
N ALA A 104 6.45 3.95 19.79
CA ALA A 104 5.78 2.84 19.12
C ALA A 104 6.77 1.99 18.29
N LEU A 105 7.71 2.60 17.58
CA LEU A 105 8.79 1.90 16.86
C LEU A 105 9.64 1.03 17.79
N ASN A 106 10.00 1.54 18.98
CA ASN A 106 10.75 0.79 19.98
C ASN A 106 9.95 -0.36 20.59
N ALA A 107 8.68 -0.13 20.93
CA ALA A 107 7.80 -1.17 21.47
C ALA A 107 7.60 -2.32 20.46
N ASN A 108 7.51 -1.98 19.17
CA ASN A 108 7.32 -2.93 18.09
C ASN A 108 8.59 -3.76 17.77
N ARG A 109 9.76 -3.40 18.31
CA ARG A 109 11.04 -4.11 18.11
C ARG A 109 10.99 -5.58 18.53
N ILE A 110 10.17 -5.91 19.54
CA ILE A 110 9.97 -7.29 20.02
C ILE A 110 9.47 -8.24 18.92
N ASN A 111 8.84 -7.72 17.86
CA ASN A 111 8.37 -8.56 16.75
C ASN A 111 9.52 -9.14 15.93
N TYR A 112 10.74 -8.60 16.05
CA TYR A 112 11.92 -9.11 15.35
C TYR A 112 12.57 -10.30 16.09
N THR A 113 12.07 -10.68 17.26
CA THR A 113 12.60 -11.80 18.06
C THR A 113 11.72 -13.06 18.03
N ILE A 114 10.60 -13.08 17.29
CA ILE A 114 9.57 -14.16 17.36
C ILE A 114 9.29 -14.79 15.96
N TYR A 115 10.20 -14.65 14.98
CA TYR A 115 9.88 -14.87 13.55
C TYR A 115 9.82 -16.34 13.06
N ASP A 116 9.97 -17.33 13.94
CA ASP A 116 10.03 -18.75 13.55
C ASP A 116 8.67 -19.38 13.20
N GLN A 117 7.54 -18.67 13.36
CA GLN A 117 6.21 -19.16 12.97
C GLN A 117 5.71 -18.51 11.69
N SER A 118 5.07 -19.27 10.79
CA SER A 118 4.58 -18.79 9.49
C SER A 118 3.65 -17.57 9.63
N ALA A 119 2.63 -17.62 10.50
CA ALA A 119 1.74 -16.50 10.76
C ALA A 119 2.45 -15.24 11.28
N VAL A 120 3.63 -15.39 11.89
CA VAL A 120 4.45 -14.26 12.34
C VAL A 120 5.15 -13.57 11.18
N LYS A 121 5.51 -14.27 10.10
CA LYS A 121 6.20 -13.70 8.93
C LYS A 121 5.37 -12.63 8.21
N LEU A 122 4.07 -12.87 8.02
CA LEU A 122 3.16 -11.87 7.42
C LEU A 122 2.97 -10.66 8.33
N ARG A 123 2.81 -10.88 9.65
CA ARG A 123 2.70 -9.80 10.64
C ARG A 123 3.99 -8.99 10.75
N PHE A 124 5.14 -9.66 10.67
CA PHE A 124 6.46 -9.04 10.58
C PHE A 124 6.54 -8.16 9.34
N SER A 125 6.15 -8.67 8.18
CA SER A 125 6.18 -7.91 6.92
C SER A 125 5.33 -6.63 6.99
N LEU A 126 4.10 -6.74 7.49
CA LEU A 126 3.23 -5.58 7.75
C LEU A 126 3.87 -4.57 8.70
N SER A 127 4.41 -5.06 9.82
CA SER A 127 5.11 -4.23 10.79
C SER A 127 6.29 -3.50 10.15
N THR A 128 7.13 -4.18 9.37
CA THR A 128 8.30 -3.58 8.74
C THR A 128 7.92 -2.49 7.75
N MET A 129 6.85 -2.67 6.95
CA MET A 129 6.33 -1.63 6.05
C MET A 129 5.94 -0.37 6.82
N ALA A 130 5.10 -0.50 7.85
CA ALA A 130 4.63 0.64 8.63
C ALA A 130 5.78 1.32 9.41
N ARG A 131 6.77 0.55 9.88
CA ARG A 131 7.98 1.10 10.50
C ARG A 131 8.82 1.89 9.51
N ALA A 132 9.01 1.38 8.29
CA ALA A 132 9.76 2.06 7.25
C ALA A 132 9.08 3.38 6.84
N GLN A 133 7.75 3.38 6.71
CA GLN A 133 6.95 4.60 6.52
C GLN A 133 7.14 5.60 7.66
N ALA A 134 7.05 5.15 8.91
CA ALA A 134 7.27 6.02 10.06
C ALA A 134 8.68 6.63 10.08
N PHE A 135 9.69 5.83 9.72
CA PHE A 135 11.08 6.27 9.61
C PHE A 135 11.24 7.36 8.55
N ASP A 136 10.68 7.15 7.36
CA ASP A 136 10.76 8.09 6.24
C ASP A 136 10.02 9.42 6.55
N TRP A 137 8.83 9.33 7.12
CA TRP A 137 7.94 10.47 7.35
C TRP A 137 8.38 11.38 8.51
N ALA A 138 9.05 10.84 9.53
CA ALA A 138 9.57 11.58 10.68
C ALA A 138 11.11 11.67 10.68
N TYR A 139 11.76 11.39 9.55
CA TYR A 139 13.22 11.27 9.44
C TYR A 139 13.98 12.48 9.96
N ASP A 140 13.51 13.68 9.61
CA ASP A 140 14.15 14.97 9.95
C ASP A 140 14.04 15.32 11.44
N ALA A 141 13.06 14.75 12.16
CA ALA A 141 12.88 14.96 13.59
C ALA A 141 13.61 13.95 14.47
N PHE A 142 13.99 12.80 13.92
CA PHE A 142 14.78 11.84 14.68
C PHE A 142 16.21 12.35 14.88
N THR A 143 16.72 12.21 16.10
CA THR A 143 18.14 12.49 16.37
C THR A 143 19.02 11.50 15.59
N MET A 144 20.28 11.87 15.37
CA MET A 144 21.25 10.97 14.73
C MET A 144 21.34 9.60 15.43
N GLN A 145 21.33 9.58 16.76
CA GLN A 145 21.34 8.34 17.54
C GLN A 145 20.08 7.49 17.32
N GLN A 146 18.90 8.14 17.27
CA GLN A 146 17.64 7.45 17.00
C GLN A 146 17.64 6.86 15.59
N ARG A 147 18.11 7.61 14.59
CA ARG A 147 18.22 7.14 13.21
C ARG A 147 19.16 5.94 13.09
N GLN A 148 20.36 6.01 13.67
CA GLN A 148 21.31 4.90 13.63
C GLN A 148 20.74 3.63 14.28
N LYS A 149 20.04 3.79 15.42
CA LYS A 149 19.38 2.65 16.07
C LYS A 149 18.32 2.01 15.18
N LEU A 150 17.49 2.83 14.53
CA LEU A 150 16.45 2.34 13.62
C LEU A 150 17.06 1.68 12.37
N ILE A 151 18.12 2.26 11.78
CA ILE A 151 18.85 1.67 10.66
C ILE A 151 19.38 0.28 11.04
N ASN A 152 20.00 0.12 12.21
CA ASN A 152 20.49 -1.18 12.67
C ASN A 152 19.35 -2.20 12.85
N ASP A 153 18.22 -1.78 13.42
CA ASP A 153 17.02 -2.64 13.53
C ASP A 153 16.50 -3.05 12.14
N PHE A 154 16.52 -2.14 11.17
CA PHE A 154 16.09 -2.43 9.82
C PHE A 154 17.06 -3.33 9.04
N GLN A 155 18.37 -3.23 9.27
CA GLN A 155 19.34 -4.18 8.72
C GLN A 155 19.07 -5.59 9.22
N TYR A 156 18.76 -5.72 10.51
CA TYR A 156 18.33 -7.00 11.06
C TYR A 156 17.03 -7.47 10.41
N ALA A 157 16.05 -6.58 10.19
CA ALA A 157 14.83 -6.91 9.47
C ALA A 157 15.08 -7.40 8.02
N ALA A 158 15.98 -6.74 7.29
CA ALA A 158 16.39 -7.15 5.96
C ALA A 158 17.02 -8.56 5.98
N SER A 159 17.84 -8.87 7.00
CA SER A 159 18.40 -10.21 7.17
C SER A 159 17.33 -11.29 7.35
N ILE A 160 16.23 -10.98 8.07
CA ILE A 160 15.10 -11.90 8.26
C ILE A 160 14.37 -12.15 6.94
N PHE A 161 14.13 -11.13 6.12
CA PHE A 161 13.54 -11.37 4.79
C PHE A 161 14.39 -12.29 3.91
N THR A 162 15.72 -12.21 4.04
CA THR A 162 16.63 -13.12 3.35
C THR A 162 16.71 -14.52 3.97
N SER A 163 16.14 -14.76 5.15
CA SER A 163 16.06 -16.09 5.76
C SER A 163 14.79 -16.86 5.42
N TYR A 164 13.80 -16.24 4.75
CA TYR A 164 12.60 -16.94 4.29
C TYR A 164 12.95 -17.91 3.16
N SER A 165 13.34 -19.14 3.49
CA SER A 165 13.78 -20.18 2.55
C SER A 165 12.65 -21.09 2.07
N ASP A 166 11.65 -21.39 2.91
CA ASP A 166 10.92 -22.66 2.74
C ASP A 166 9.40 -22.59 2.48
N ASP A 167 8.73 -21.45 2.64
CA ASP A 167 7.27 -21.38 2.49
C ASP A 167 6.83 -20.21 1.59
N HIS A 168 6.14 -20.54 0.50
CA HIS A 168 5.25 -19.68 -0.32
C HIS A 168 5.78 -18.32 -0.83
N SER A 169 7.06 -17.98 -0.61
CA SER A 169 7.56 -16.62 -0.81
C SER A 169 8.92 -16.53 -1.50
N ARG A 170 9.66 -17.64 -1.68
CA ARG A 170 10.92 -17.67 -2.44
C ARG A 170 10.87 -18.54 -3.68
N ASN A 171 10.22 -19.71 -3.58
CA ASN A 171 10.25 -20.78 -4.57
C ASN A 171 8.87 -21.32 -4.94
N SER A 172 7.77 -20.66 -4.56
CA SER A 172 6.48 -21.08 -5.12
C SER A 172 6.48 -20.77 -6.62
N ASN A 173 6.35 -21.81 -7.44
CA ASN A 173 5.95 -21.65 -8.84
C ASN A 173 4.62 -20.90 -8.94
N ASP A 174 3.83 -20.94 -7.86
CA ASP A 174 2.66 -20.12 -7.67
C ASP A 174 3.06 -18.67 -7.32
N LYS A 175 3.22 -17.85 -8.35
CA LYS A 175 3.38 -16.40 -8.24
C LYS A 175 2.08 -15.70 -7.82
N ALA A 176 0.95 -16.42 -7.78
CA ALA A 176 -0.34 -15.86 -7.46
C ALA A 176 -0.60 -15.73 -5.94
N SER A 177 0.29 -16.25 -5.08
CA SER A 177 0.10 -16.20 -3.62
C SER A 177 0.21 -14.78 -3.03
N ASN A 178 -0.73 -14.39 -2.16
CA ASN A 178 -0.66 -13.11 -1.43
C ASN A 178 0.61 -12.93 -0.59
N TRP A 179 1.24 -14.02 -0.14
CA TRP A 179 2.49 -13.98 0.62
C TRP A 179 3.59 -13.26 -0.15
N ILE A 180 3.63 -13.45 -1.47
CA ILE A 180 4.58 -12.75 -2.34
C ILE A 180 4.27 -11.26 -2.31
N GLY A 181 3.01 -10.87 -2.58
CA GLY A 181 2.56 -9.49 -2.53
C GLY A 181 2.90 -8.80 -1.21
N ILE A 182 2.71 -9.46 -0.08
CA ILE A 182 2.95 -8.88 1.25
C ILE A 182 4.44 -8.80 1.56
N VAL A 183 5.15 -9.94 1.51
CA VAL A 183 6.55 -10.04 1.94
C VAL A 183 7.44 -9.18 1.04
N LYS A 184 7.29 -9.31 -0.29
CA LYS A 184 8.15 -8.62 -1.25
C LYS A 184 7.88 -7.13 -1.28
N SER A 185 6.64 -6.69 -1.12
CA SER A 185 6.31 -5.27 -1.04
C SER A 185 6.89 -4.63 0.21
N SER A 186 6.75 -5.29 1.37
CA SER A 186 7.34 -4.81 2.61
C SER A 186 8.88 -4.74 2.56
N GLU A 187 9.51 -5.76 1.98
CA GLU A 187 10.96 -5.77 1.78
C GLU A 187 11.42 -4.69 0.79
N LEU A 188 10.66 -4.47 -0.30
CA LEU A 188 10.97 -3.43 -1.27
C LEU A 188 10.87 -2.04 -0.62
N ILE A 189 9.80 -1.80 0.14
CA ILE A 189 9.62 -0.54 0.88
C ILE A 189 10.78 -0.32 1.85
N LEU A 190 11.22 -1.36 2.56
CA LEU A 190 12.37 -1.29 3.47
C LEU A 190 13.65 -0.85 2.73
N HIS A 191 14.00 -1.52 1.64
CA HIS A 191 15.22 -1.21 0.90
C HIS A 191 15.18 0.16 0.23
N LEU A 192 14.07 0.51 -0.43
CA LEU A 192 13.88 1.82 -1.05
C LEU A 192 13.89 2.95 0.00
N THR A 193 13.31 2.68 1.17
CA THR A 193 13.40 3.59 2.30
C THR A 193 14.86 3.79 2.66
N LEU A 194 15.65 2.76 2.91
CA LEU A 194 17.01 2.91 3.47
C LEU A 194 18.10 3.22 2.45
N TYR A 195 17.76 3.21 1.16
CA TYR A 195 18.73 3.47 0.11
C TYR A 195 19.41 4.85 0.27
N GLY A 196 20.74 4.86 0.26
CA GLY A 196 21.55 6.06 0.48
C GLY A 196 21.77 6.45 1.94
N GLU A 197 21.26 5.69 2.92
CA GLU A 197 21.57 5.93 4.34
C GLU A 197 23.00 5.49 4.68
N GLU A 198 23.66 6.26 5.55
CA GLU A 198 24.99 5.91 6.07
C GLU A 198 24.93 4.60 6.86
N GLY A 199 25.91 3.72 6.62
CA GLY A 199 25.98 2.41 7.26
C GLY A 199 25.05 1.36 6.67
N TYR A 200 24.13 1.71 5.75
CA TYR A 200 23.27 0.74 5.06
C TYR A 200 23.98 0.09 3.85
N PRO A 201 23.92 -1.24 3.66
CA PRO A 201 24.65 -1.92 2.59
C PRO A 201 23.99 -1.73 1.21
N ASN A 202 24.18 -0.55 0.62
CA ASN A 202 23.51 -0.14 -0.64
C ASN A 202 23.76 -1.11 -1.80
N ASP A 203 24.99 -1.58 -2.01
CA ASP A 203 25.30 -2.52 -3.11
C ASP A 203 24.49 -3.84 -3.03
N GLN A 204 24.26 -4.34 -1.81
CA GLN A 204 23.43 -5.53 -1.60
C GLN A 204 21.95 -5.20 -1.76
N ALA A 205 21.54 -4.03 -1.27
CA ALA A 205 20.17 -3.53 -1.40
C ALA A 205 19.78 -3.36 -2.88
N GLU A 206 20.67 -2.88 -3.75
CA GLU A 206 20.38 -2.69 -5.19
C GLU A 206 20.02 -4.01 -5.87
N ARG A 207 20.87 -5.04 -5.70
CA ARG A 207 20.59 -6.38 -6.25
C ARG A 207 19.27 -6.93 -5.71
N ARG A 208 18.99 -6.66 -4.44
CA ARG A 208 17.77 -7.10 -3.80
C ARG A 208 16.54 -6.35 -4.33
N ILE A 209 16.60 -5.03 -4.48
CA ILE A 209 15.55 -4.20 -5.10
C ILE A 209 15.19 -4.74 -6.49
N LEU A 210 16.18 -5.04 -7.32
CA LEU A 210 15.95 -5.58 -8.66
C LEU A 210 15.20 -6.92 -8.64
N PHE A 211 15.62 -7.84 -7.76
CA PHE A 211 14.92 -9.10 -7.54
C PHE A 211 13.46 -8.88 -7.09
N LEU A 212 13.25 -7.97 -6.13
CA LEU A 212 11.93 -7.68 -5.57
C LEU A 212 10.98 -7.06 -6.59
N LEU A 213 11.47 -6.13 -7.40
CA LEU A 213 10.71 -5.53 -8.50
C LEU A 213 10.26 -6.58 -9.51
N HIS A 214 11.14 -7.52 -9.86
CA HIS A 214 10.78 -8.62 -10.74
C HIS A 214 9.71 -9.55 -10.13
N GLU A 215 9.90 -9.97 -8.87
CA GLU A 215 8.93 -10.82 -8.18
C GLU A 215 7.56 -10.16 -8.04
N LEU A 216 7.53 -8.85 -7.73
CA LEU A 216 6.27 -8.11 -7.63
C LEU A 216 5.59 -7.91 -8.98
N LYS A 217 6.37 -7.72 -10.06
CA LYS A 217 5.81 -7.71 -11.41
C LYS A 217 5.13 -9.04 -11.73
N LEU A 218 5.82 -10.17 -11.51
CA LEU A 218 5.26 -11.51 -11.74
C LEU A 218 4.03 -11.78 -10.85
N HIS A 219 4.04 -11.30 -9.61
CA HIS A 219 2.89 -11.39 -8.73
C HIS A 219 1.70 -10.60 -9.29
N LEU A 220 1.91 -9.34 -9.67
CA LEU A 220 0.87 -8.51 -10.29
C LEU A 220 0.33 -9.13 -11.59
N GLU A 221 1.16 -9.80 -12.37
CA GLU A 221 0.78 -10.45 -13.63
C GLU A 221 -0.01 -11.75 -13.42
N HIS A 222 0.32 -12.53 -12.38
CA HIS A 222 -0.27 -13.86 -12.17
C HIS A 222 -1.36 -13.93 -11.08
N SER A 223 -1.36 -13.03 -10.10
CA SER A 223 -2.37 -13.05 -9.01
C SER A 223 -3.72 -12.50 -9.41
N TYR A 224 -3.75 -11.64 -10.43
CA TYR A 224 -4.91 -10.81 -10.71
C TYR A 224 -5.35 -10.98 -12.16
N GLY A 225 -6.58 -11.41 -12.39
CA GLY A 225 -7.15 -11.45 -13.73
C GLY A 225 -7.34 -10.03 -14.31
N PRO A 226 -7.63 -9.87 -15.62
CA PRO A 226 -7.92 -8.58 -16.22
C PRO A 226 -9.03 -7.78 -15.51
N SER A 227 -9.97 -8.46 -14.88
CA SER A 227 -11.02 -7.81 -14.08
C SER A 227 -10.55 -7.28 -12.73
N GLY A 228 -9.34 -7.63 -12.28
CA GLY A 228 -8.90 -7.43 -10.89
C GLY A 228 -9.28 -8.58 -9.95
N TYR A 229 -10.06 -9.57 -10.42
CA TYR A 229 -10.35 -10.78 -9.68
C TYR A 229 -9.06 -11.48 -9.24
N MET A 230 -9.10 -12.13 -8.08
CA MET A 230 -8.00 -12.95 -7.61
C MET A 230 -8.52 -14.21 -6.92
N GLN A 231 -7.82 -15.33 -7.13
CA GLN A 231 -8.27 -16.66 -6.71
C GLN A 231 -8.45 -16.81 -5.19
N GLU A 232 -7.60 -16.18 -4.38
CA GLU A 232 -7.69 -16.34 -2.92
C GLU A 232 -8.85 -15.52 -2.30
N GLY A 233 -9.49 -14.60 -3.02
CA GLY A 233 -10.65 -13.86 -2.54
C GLY A 233 -10.44 -12.41 -2.11
N LEU A 234 -11.55 -11.74 -1.80
CA LEU A 234 -11.57 -10.30 -1.50
C LEU A 234 -10.81 -9.93 -0.23
N SER A 235 -10.89 -10.73 0.85
CA SER A 235 -10.19 -10.38 2.08
C SER A 235 -8.68 -10.41 1.89
N TYR A 236 -8.16 -11.30 1.04
CA TYR A 236 -6.74 -11.31 0.69
C TYR A 236 -6.35 -10.21 -0.29
N LEU A 237 -7.23 -9.83 -1.22
CA LEU A 237 -7.04 -8.63 -2.04
C LEU A 237 -6.89 -7.39 -1.14
N ALA A 238 -7.84 -7.19 -0.23
CA ALA A 238 -7.89 -6.03 0.65
C ALA A 238 -6.79 -6.02 1.72
N TYR A 239 -6.27 -7.19 2.06
CA TYR A 239 -5.13 -7.34 2.95
C TYR A 239 -3.79 -7.07 2.25
N THR A 240 -3.67 -7.41 0.96
CA THR A 240 -2.41 -7.30 0.20
C THR A 240 -2.20 -5.90 -0.37
N LEU A 241 -3.25 -5.29 -0.94
CA LEU A 241 -3.15 -3.99 -1.60
C LEU A 241 -2.64 -2.83 -0.70
N PRO A 242 -2.97 -2.77 0.60
CA PRO A 242 -2.41 -1.76 1.50
C PRO A 242 -0.89 -1.81 1.68
N ILE A 243 -0.24 -2.88 1.23
CA ILE A 243 1.22 -3.04 1.26
C ILE A 243 1.79 -2.93 -0.15
N LEU A 244 1.14 -3.57 -1.11
CA LEU A 244 1.53 -3.56 -2.52
C LEU A 244 1.42 -2.16 -3.15
N GLY A 245 0.32 -1.45 -2.89
CA GLY A 245 0.09 -0.09 -3.37
C GLY A 245 1.20 0.88 -2.96
N PRO A 246 1.53 1.02 -1.65
CA PRO A 246 2.67 1.84 -1.23
C PRO A 246 4.00 1.44 -1.85
N ALA A 247 4.25 0.15 -2.10
CA ALA A 247 5.49 -0.31 -2.72
C ALA A 247 5.59 0.16 -4.18
N VAL A 248 4.51 0.00 -4.96
CA VAL A 248 4.41 0.52 -6.33
C VAL A 248 4.58 2.03 -6.36
N TYR A 249 3.89 2.76 -5.46
CA TYR A 249 3.94 4.22 -5.44
C TYR A 249 5.28 4.78 -4.96
N LEU A 250 5.95 4.12 -4.02
CA LEU A 250 7.32 4.47 -3.63
C LEU A 250 8.32 4.17 -4.76
N ALA A 251 8.21 3.02 -5.43
CA ALA A 251 9.04 2.72 -6.58
C ALA A 251 8.89 3.81 -7.65
N LYS A 252 7.65 4.19 -7.96
CA LYS A 252 7.35 5.27 -8.90
C LYS A 252 7.89 6.63 -8.47
N SER A 253 7.77 7.01 -7.19
CA SER A 253 8.31 8.30 -6.69
C SER A 253 9.84 8.38 -6.80
N MET A 254 10.51 7.22 -6.79
CA MET A 254 11.95 7.07 -6.99
C MET A 254 12.35 6.90 -8.47
N GLY A 255 11.41 7.05 -9.41
CA GLY A 255 11.69 6.94 -10.85
C GLY A 255 11.73 5.51 -11.40
N ILE A 256 11.16 4.54 -10.68
CA ILE A 256 11.12 3.13 -11.06
C ILE A 256 9.72 2.80 -11.62
N SER A 257 9.63 2.48 -12.92
CA SER A 257 8.34 2.26 -13.61
C SER A 257 8.07 0.81 -14.03
N ILE A 258 8.96 -0.15 -13.70
CA ILE A 258 8.81 -1.57 -14.11
C ILE A 258 7.48 -2.20 -13.64
N LEU A 259 6.88 -1.68 -12.57
CA LEU A 259 5.62 -2.18 -12.02
C LEU A 259 4.38 -1.52 -12.65
N ASP A 260 4.54 -0.43 -13.41
CA ASP A 260 3.41 0.41 -13.85
C ASP A 260 2.44 -0.41 -14.70
N ASP A 261 2.90 -1.06 -15.78
CA ASP A 261 2.01 -1.82 -16.67
C ASP A 261 1.26 -2.94 -15.93
N ALA A 262 1.95 -3.66 -15.05
CA ALA A 262 1.36 -4.74 -14.27
C ALA A 262 0.36 -4.22 -13.21
N TRP A 263 0.57 -3.02 -12.66
CA TRP A 263 -0.32 -2.35 -11.72
C TRP A 263 -1.58 -1.78 -12.40
N PHE A 264 -1.44 -1.22 -13.60
CA PHE A 264 -2.53 -0.61 -14.37
C PHE A 264 -3.38 -1.64 -15.13
N ARG A 265 -2.88 -2.86 -15.34
CA ARG A 265 -3.59 -3.89 -16.11
C ARG A 265 -4.93 -4.32 -15.50
N PRO A 266 -5.05 -4.62 -14.19
CA PRO A 266 -6.31 -5.13 -13.65
C PRO A 266 -7.33 -4.01 -13.46
N ASP A 267 -8.60 -4.26 -13.81
CA ASP A 267 -9.69 -3.29 -13.68
C ASP A 267 -10.25 -3.21 -12.25
N TRP A 268 -9.37 -2.87 -11.30
CA TRP A 268 -9.65 -2.81 -9.86
C TRP A 268 -10.90 -2.00 -9.51
N HIS A 269 -11.09 -0.89 -10.23
CA HIS A 269 -12.19 0.05 -10.03
C HIS A 269 -13.51 -0.60 -10.42
N ASN A 270 -13.54 -1.25 -11.58
CA ASN A 270 -14.73 -1.92 -12.05
C ASN A 270 -15.07 -3.12 -11.15
N LEU A 271 -14.07 -3.88 -10.70
CA LEU A 271 -14.28 -4.91 -9.67
C LEU A 271 -14.91 -4.33 -8.41
N ALA A 272 -14.31 -3.28 -7.84
CA ALA A 272 -14.79 -2.65 -6.60
C ALA A 272 -16.25 -2.21 -6.73
N VAL A 273 -16.63 -1.57 -7.83
CA VAL A 273 -18.01 -1.16 -8.11
C VAL A 273 -18.91 -2.30 -8.58
N HIS A 274 -18.45 -3.55 -8.63
CA HIS A 274 -19.31 -4.73 -8.84
C HIS A 274 -19.46 -5.58 -7.58
N ILE A 275 -18.44 -5.64 -6.73
CA ILE A 275 -18.43 -6.56 -5.59
C ILE A 275 -18.73 -5.88 -4.25
N ILE A 276 -18.65 -4.55 -4.14
CA ILE A 276 -18.90 -3.85 -2.87
C ILE A 276 -20.30 -3.26 -2.85
N SER A 277 -21.01 -3.52 -1.74
CA SER A 277 -22.38 -3.07 -1.57
C SER A 277 -22.43 -1.67 -0.97
N LEU A 278 -23.43 -0.90 -1.40
CA LEU A 278 -23.80 0.39 -0.79
C LEU A 278 -24.71 0.24 0.44
N ARG A 279 -25.00 -1.00 0.89
CA ARG A 279 -25.73 -1.26 2.14
C ARG A 279 -24.94 -0.77 3.36
N SER A 280 -25.66 -0.37 4.41
CA SER A 280 -25.10 0.19 5.66
C SER A 280 -24.10 -0.72 6.39
N HIS A 281 -24.11 -2.03 6.12
CA HIS A 281 -23.25 -3.01 6.80
C HIS A 281 -21.88 -3.22 6.15
N ARG A 282 -21.49 -2.42 5.15
CA ARG A 282 -20.22 -2.58 4.42
C ARG A 282 -20.04 -4.02 3.93
N ASN A 283 -21.09 -4.53 3.29
CA ASN A 283 -21.10 -5.87 2.74
C ASN A 283 -20.41 -5.89 1.37
N SER A 284 -19.95 -7.06 0.96
CA SER A 284 -19.44 -7.35 -0.38
C SER A 284 -19.94 -8.71 -0.85
N LEU A 285 -19.87 -8.96 -2.15
CA LEU A 285 -19.92 -10.31 -2.69
C LEU A 285 -18.76 -11.11 -2.11
N GLN A 286 -19.05 -12.35 -1.72
CA GLN A 286 -18.05 -13.29 -1.27
C GLN A 286 -17.51 -14.05 -2.48
N PHE A 287 -16.19 -14.06 -2.60
CA PHE A 287 -15.47 -14.97 -3.49
C PHE A 287 -14.13 -15.30 -2.83
N GLY A 288 -13.63 -16.51 -3.07
CA GLY A 288 -12.47 -17.07 -2.37
C GLY A 288 -12.64 -16.99 -0.83
N VAL A 289 -11.54 -16.74 -0.13
CA VAL A 289 -11.53 -16.45 1.30
C VAL A 289 -12.01 -15.02 1.51
N SER A 290 -13.23 -14.90 2.04
CA SER A 290 -13.82 -13.62 2.40
C SER A 290 -14.69 -13.74 3.65
N ASP A 291 -14.68 -12.72 4.50
CA ASP A 291 -15.64 -12.53 5.57
C ASP A 291 -16.83 -11.68 5.08
N SER A 292 -17.98 -11.83 5.74
CA SER A 292 -19.20 -11.09 5.37
C SER A 292 -19.18 -9.63 5.80
N THR A 293 -18.21 -9.23 6.63
CA THR A 293 -18.10 -7.88 7.21
C THR A 293 -16.67 -7.41 7.16
N TYR A 294 -16.44 -6.18 6.67
CA TYR A 294 -15.12 -5.50 6.65
C TYR A 294 -14.06 -6.08 5.70
N SER A 295 -14.43 -7.02 4.83
CA SER A 295 -13.58 -7.71 3.85
C SER A 295 -12.77 -6.79 2.93
N TYR A 296 -13.14 -5.52 2.82
CA TYR A 296 -12.54 -4.57 1.89
C TYR A 296 -11.97 -3.30 2.54
N ASN A 297 -11.70 -3.31 3.85
CA ASN A 297 -11.01 -2.18 4.48
C ASN A 297 -9.60 -1.98 3.89
N GLY A 298 -9.18 -0.73 3.72
CA GLY A 298 -7.82 -0.36 3.33
C GLY A 298 -7.50 -0.36 1.84
N PHE A 299 -8.24 -1.05 0.96
CA PHE A 299 -7.81 -1.18 -0.45
C PHE A 299 -8.27 -0.06 -1.39
N LEU A 300 -9.46 0.52 -1.15
CA LEU A 300 -10.05 1.53 -2.06
C LEU A 300 -9.19 2.78 -2.33
N PRO A 301 -8.49 3.37 -1.34
CA PRO A 301 -7.66 4.55 -1.60
C PRO A 301 -6.54 4.27 -2.60
N PHE A 302 -5.96 3.07 -2.56
CA PHE A 302 -4.86 2.72 -3.45
C PHE A 302 -5.30 2.61 -4.89
N ILE A 303 -6.54 2.19 -5.15
CA ILE A 303 -6.99 2.05 -6.54
C ILE A 303 -7.36 3.40 -7.17
N PHE A 304 -7.44 4.53 -6.46
CA PHE A 304 -7.63 5.84 -7.12
C PHE A 304 -6.54 6.19 -8.14
N ASN A 305 -5.33 5.66 -7.95
CA ASN A 305 -4.18 5.93 -8.80
C ASN A 305 -3.78 4.73 -9.68
N SER A 306 -4.60 3.68 -9.75
CA SER A 306 -4.46 2.61 -10.75
C SER A 306 -5.20 2.92 -12.05
N THR A 307 -5.64 4.16 -12.26
CA THR A 307 -6.13 4.68 -13.54
C THR A 307 -5.70 6.13 -13.74
N ASN A 308 -5.62 6.58 -14.99
CA ASN A 308 -5.48 7.99 -15.35
C ASN A 308 -6.81 8.61 -15.84
N ASP A 309 -7.87 7.81 -15.98
CA ASP A 309 -9.18 8.26 -16.43
C ASP A 309 -9.88 9.07 -15.32
N ARG A 310 -10.12 10.36 -15.59
CA ARG A 310 -10.75 11.28 -14.63
C ARG A 310 -12.21 10.89 -14.32
N ASN A 311 -12.94 10.34 -15.28
CA ASN A 311 -14.32 9.88 -15.07
C ASN A 311 -14.36 8.65 -14.17
N ILE A 312 -13.46 7.68 -14.39
CA ILE A 312 -13.33 6.50 -13.51
C ILE A 312 -12.98 6.94 -12.08
N LYS A 313 -12.02 7.86 -11.90
CA LYS A 313 -11.70 8.41 -10.57
C LYS A 313 -12.88 9.15 -9.94
N ALA A 314 -13.64 9.92 -10.72
CA ALA A 314 -14.83 10.62 -10.25
C ALA A 314 -15.92 9.66 -9.76
N ALA A 315 -16.13 8.57 -10.50
CA ALA A 315 -17.04 7.50 -10.13
C ALA A 315 -16.59 6.73 -8.89
N LEU A 316 -15.31 6.37 -8.83
CA LEU A 316 -14.74 5.72 -7.65
C LEU A 316 -14.82 6.63 -6.42
N LYS A 317 -14.63 7.95 -6.58
CA LYS A 317 -14.76 8.92 -5.48
C LYS A 317 -16.19 8.93 -4.93
N TRP A 318 -17.17 9.02 -5.82
CA TRP A 318 -18.59 8.96 -5.44
C TRP A 318 -18.93 7.68 -4.68
N PHE A 319 -18.36 6.55 -5.14
CA PHE A 319 -18.55 5.23 -4.55
C PHE A 319 -17.89 5.12 -3.18
N TYR A 320 -16.62 5.53 -3.08
CA TYR A 320 -15.87 5.56 -1.83
C TYR A 320 -16.58 6.43 -0.78
N ASP A 321 -17.02 7.64 -1.15
CA ASP A 321 -17.67 8.56 -0.20
C ASP A 321 -18.92 7.94 0.44
N ARG A 322 -19.64 7.07 -0.27
CA ARG A 322 -20.87 6.43 0.21
C ARG A 322 -20.65 5.12 0.95
N THR A 323 -19.51 4.47 0.74
CA THR A 323 -19.17 3.19 1.38
C THR A 323 -18.30 3.40 2.62
N MET A 324 -17.24 4.17 2.45
CA MET A 324 -16.16 4.32 3.44
C MET A 324 -15.94 5.77 3.87
N GLY A 325 -16.27 6.76 3.04
CA GLY A 325 -15.97 8.17 3.25
C GLY A 325 -17.12 8.98 3.87
N ILE A 326 -17.08 10.29 3.63
CA ILE A 326 -17.88 11.31 4.34
C ILE A 326 -19.40 11.16 4.22
N ASN A 327 -19.90 10.46 3.21
CA ASN A 327 -21.33 10.25 2.97
C ASN A 327 -21.79 8.85 3.39
N SER A 328 -20.92 8.05 4.01
CA SER A 328 -21.28 6.76 4.58
C SER A 328 -22.05 6.93 5.88
N THR A 329 -23.02 6.05 6.15
CA THR A 329 -23.71 6.01 7.45
C THR A 329 -22.81 5.54 8.59
N SER A 330 -21.68 4.89 8.26
CA SER A 330 -20.66 4.45 9.21
C SER A 330 -19.28 4.68 8.59
N PRO A 331 -18.82 5.94 8.53
CA PRO A 331 -17.59 6.28 7.84
C PRO A 331 -16.40 5.63 8.55
N ALA A 332 -15.66 4.84 7.78
CA ALA A 332 -14.46 4.16 8.26
C ALA A 332 -13.19 4.89 7.83
N TYR A 333 -13.30 5.74 6.80
CA TYR A 333 -12.21 6.47 6.19
C TYR A 333 -11.04 5.53 5.83
N ASP A 334 -11.41 4.33 5.35
CA ASP A 334 -10.63 3.10 5.04
C ASP A 334 -10.14 2.20 6.20
N GLY A 335 -10.60 2.43 7.44
CA GLY A 335 -10.45 1.48 8.54
C GLY A 335 -9.12 1.61 9.28
N LYS A 336 -8.21 0.64 9.13
CA LYS A 336 -6.88 0.68 9.78
C LYS A 336 -5.89 1.56 9.01
N ASP A 337 -6.17 1.91 7.75
CA ASP A 337 -5.22 2.63 6.90
C ASP A 337 -5.59 4.09 6.62
N LYS A 338 -6.09 4.82 7.62
CA LYS A 338 -6.61 6.20 7.40
C LYS A 338 -5.61 7.13 6.73
N SER A 339 -4.31 6.82 6.85
CA SER A 339 -3.24 7.47 6.12
C SER A 339 -3.46 7.43 4.60
N ALA A 340 -3.85 6.28 4.04
CA ALA A 340 -4.11 6.11 2.61
C ALA A 340 -5.34 6.93 2.16
N ALA A 341 -6.42 6.93 2.93
CA ALA A 341 -7.60 7.76 2.66
C ALA A 341 -7.31 9.26 2.68
N LEU A 342 -6.28 9.70 3.41
CA LEU A 342 -5.83 11.09 3.39
C LEU A 342 -4.93 11.37 2.18
N LEU A 343 -4.00 10.45 1.87
CA LEU A 343 -2.94 10.69 0.90
C LEU A 343 -3.30 10.41 -0.55
N TYR A 344 -4.25 9.50 -0.81
CA TYR A 344 -4.59 9.08 -2.18
C TYR A 344 -5.98 9.51 -2.63
N TYR A 345 -6.72 10.21 -1.78
CA TYR A 345 -8.06 10.68 -2.14
C TYR A 345 -8.00 11.75 -3.24
N PRO A 346 -8.85 11.66 -4.28
CA PRO A 346 -8.79 12.57 -5.43
C PRO A 346 -9.53 13.88 -5.14
N TYR A 347 -8.93 14.75 -4.32
CA TYR A 347 -9.53 16.02 -3.86
C TYR A 347 -10.02 16.93 -5.00
N GLU A 348 -9.24 17.03 -6.08
CA GLU A 348 -9.49 17.90 -7.24
C GLU A 348 -10.55 17.36 -8.23
N ILE A 349 -11.08 16.16 -7.96
CA ILE A 349 -12.06 15.50 -8.83
C ILE A 349 -13.44 15.64 -8.22
N VAL A 350 -14.39 16.20 -8.97
CA VAL A 350 -15.80 16.22 -8.55
C VAL A 350 -16.36 14.82 -8.65
N ALA A 351 -17.00 14.34 -7.59
CA ALA A 351 -17.61 13.01 -7.54
C ALA A 351 -18.74 12.90 -8.57
N GLN A 352 -18.81 11.79 -9.30
CA GLN A 352 -19.83 11.54 -10.32
C GLN A 352 -20.47 10.18 -10.10
N HIS A 353 -21.76 10.04 -10.44
CA HIS A 353 -22.42 8.75 -10.31
C HIS A 353 -21.74 7.70 -11.21
N PRO A 354 -21.48 6.46 -10.73
CA PRO A 354 -20.76 5.45 -11.51
C PRO A 354 -21.38 5.11 -12.86
N SER A 355 -22.70 5.26 -13.04
CA SER A 355 -23.36 5.07 -14.34
C SER A 355 -22.88 6.01 -15.45
N VAL A 356 -22.20 7.12 -15.11
CA VAL A 356 -21.64 8.07 -16.08
C VAL A 356 -20.30 7.57 -16.62
N ALA A 357 -19.44 7.04 -15.74
CA ALA A 357 -18.08 6.61 -16.10
C ALA A 357 -18.02 5.15 -16.54
N PHE A 358 -18.94 4.33 -16.03
CA PHE A 358 -19.06 2.93 -16.35
C PHE A 358 -20.36 2.74 -17.13
N PRO A 359 -20.37 2.99 -18.46
CA PRO A 359 -21.54 2.68 -19.29
C PRO A 359 -21.93 1.18 -19.23
N ARG A 360 -21.02 0.35 -18.70
CA ARG A 360 -21.18 -1.08 -18.41
C ARG A 360 -21.35 -1.42 -16.92
N SER A 361 -21.55 -0.45 -16.03
CA SER A 361 -21.74 -0.78 -14.61
C SER A 361 -23.07 -1.47 -14.29
N THR A 362 -23.98 -1.52 -15.26
CA THR A 362 -25.15 -2.40 -15.27
C THR A 362 -24.96 -3.65 -16.13
N LEU A 363 -23.77 -3.84 -16.70
CA LEU A 363 -23.38 -4.97 -17.53
C LEU A 363 -22.38 -5.83 -16.76
N MET A 364 -22.26 -7.08 -17.21
CA MET A 364 -21.39 -8.08 -16.61
C MET A 364 -19.92 -7.62 -16.62
N ILE A 365 -19.22 -7.71 -15.48
CA ILE A 365 -17.76 -7.82 -15.46
C ILE A 365 -17.40 -9.27 -15.76
N SER A 366 -16.48 -9.50 -16.70
CA SER A 366 -16.07 -10.83 -17.13
C SER A 366 -14.56 -10.99 -17.04
N ASP A 367 -14.14 -12.07 -16.41
CA ASP A 367 -12.79 -12.57 -16.41
C ASP A 367 -12.77 -13.99 -16.97
N ASN A 368 -12.50 -14.10 -18.27
CA ASN A 368 -12.49 -15.41 -18.93
C ASN A 368 -11.22 -16.21 -18.62
N VAL A 369 -10.18 -15.57 -18.08
CA VAL A 369 -8.92 -16.23 -17.73
C VAL A 369 -9.12 -17.03 -16.44
N ASP A 370 -9.68 -16.39 -15.43
CA ASP A 370 -9.89 -17.01 -14.11
C ASP A 370 -11.32 -17.53 -13.88
N GLY A 371 -12.24 -17.27 -14.81
CA GLY A 371 -13.62 -17.75 -14.76
C GLY A 371 -14.54 -16.96 -13.82
N PHE A 372 -14.29 -15.66 -13.63
CA PHE A 372 -15.11 -14.79 -12.79
C PHE A 372 -16.13 -13.98 -13.61
N TYR A 373 -17.37 -13.97 -13.16
CA TYR A 373 -18.43 -13.14 -13.74
C TYR A 373 -19.20 -12.46 -12.62
N GLY A 374 -19.26 -11.13 -12.66
CA GLY A 374 -19.99 -10.32 -11.70
C GLY A 374 -21.06 -9.51 -12.40
N PHE A 375 -22.20 -9.33 -11.76
CA PHE A 375 -23.32 -8.56 -12.30
C PHE A 375 -23.74 -7.55 -11.27
N ARG A 376 -24.03 -6.33 -11.73
CA ARG A 376 -24.66 -5.33 -10.88
C ARG A 376 -25.85 -4.77 -11.61
N ASN A 377 -27.03 -4.82 -11.00
CA ASN A 377 -28.24 -4.33 -11.64
C ASN A 377 -28.31 -2.78 -11.56
N ARG A 378 -27.82 -2.20 -10.47
CA ARG A 378 -27.91 -0.76 -10.19
C ARG A 378 -26.95 -0.34 -9.07
N PHE A 379 -26.67 0.96 -8.99
CA PHE A 379 -26.10 1.57 -7.78
C PHE A 379 -27.24 2.18 -6.98
N ARG A 380 -27.71 1.45 -5.98
CA ARG A 380 -28.76 1.91 -5.08
C ARG A 380 -28.23 1.97 -3.66
N ASP A 381 -28.91 2.73 -2.80
CA ASP A 381 -28.67 2.87 -1.36
C ASP A 381 -28.70 1.53 -0.56
N GLN A 382 -29.29 1.54 0.63
CA GLN A 382 -29.57 0.36 1.45
C GLN A 382 -30.30 -0.80 0.73
N ASN A 383 -30.87 -0.59 -0.46
CA ASN A 383 -31.54 -1.61 -1.28
C ASN A 383 -30.69 -2.14 -2.44
N ASP A 384 -29.38 -1.95 -2.37
CA ASP A 384 -28.41 -2.48 -3.31
C ASP A 384 -28.47 -4.01 -3.38
N VAL A 385 -28.26 -4.59 -4.56
CA VAL A 385 -28.22 -6.05 -4.78
C VAL A 385 -27.03 -6.34 -5.68
N LEU A 386 -26.17 -7.25 -5.22
CA LEU A 386 -24.99 -7.72 -5.91
C LEU A 386 -25.18 -9.16 -6.36
#